data_AF-A0A1H0ZE42-F1
#
_entry.id   AF-A0A1H0ZE42-F1
#
_cell.length_a   1.000
_cell.length_b   1.000
_cell.length_c   1.000
_cell.angle_alpha   90.00
_cell.angle_beta   90.00
_cell.angle_gamma   90.00
#
_symmetry.space_group_name_H-M   'P 1'
#
loop_
_entity.id
_entity.type
_entity.pdbx_description
1 polymer ?
#
loop_
_entity_poly.entity_id
_entity_poly.type
_entity_poly.pdbx_seq_one_letter_code
_entity_poly.pdbx_strand_id
1 'polypeptide(L)'
;MSPRLRPLLMLLPLLLGGCVVFERPPAPLACDARLEGRWLPIANTPEEAAKQTAEDYALVNAQCHATVSMSQIGSNPASKAEIEVSGFELGGEHYFVLTEESVAQLFARGSAGLAQGARLPSTAVTLVRYRIEDNVLTLATVDADTVKKMSEARGLRAKALDEFNYLIPGDEATLRKVLLAHPELFENSDSPPMRMKRAAGEPAP
;
A
#
# COMPACT_ATOMS: atom_id res chain seq x y z
N MET A 1 51.07 -9.69 4.93
CA MET A 1 50.65 -8.85 3.78
C MET A 1 49.15 -9.04 3.62
N SER A 2 48.37 -8.09 4.14
CA SER A 2 46.90 -8.15 4.14
C SER A 2 46.35 -7.52 2.86
N PRO A 3 45.56 -8.23 2.04
CA PRO A 3 44.80 -7.60 0.99
C PRO A 3 43.39 -7.29 1.52
N ARG A 4 43.19 -6.00 1.81
CA ARG A 4 42.02 -5.18 1.46
C ARG A 4 40.64 -5.77 1.81
N LEU A 5 40.17 -5.48 3.02
CA LEU A 5 38.73 -5.26 3.28
C LEU A 5 38.27 -4.09 2.40
N ARG A 6 37.45 -4.37 1.39
CA ARG A 6 36.69 -3.38 0.61
C ARG A 6 35.23 -3.47 1.05
N PRO A 7 34.57 -2.33 1.33
CA PRO A 7 33.36 -2.28 2.14
C PRO A 7 32.16 -2.78 1.33
N LEU A 8 31.54 -3.85 1.82
CA LEU A 8 30.24 -4.35 1.36
C LEU A 8 29.12 -3.50 2.02
N LEU A 9 29.12 -2.20 1.76
CA LEU A 9 28.25 -1.22 2.45
C LEU A 9 27.52 -0.30 1.47
N MET A 10 27.00 -0.88 0.38
CA MET A 10 26.21 -0.15 -0.63
C MET A 10 24.93 -0.89 -1.08
N LEU A 11 24.41 -1.82 -0.27
CA LEU A 11 23.18 -2.56 -0.61
C LEU A 11 22.05 -2.36 0.41
N LEU A 12 22.17 -1.39 1.33
CA LEU A 12 21.17 -1.15 2.37
C LEU A 12 19.98 -0.21 2.02
N PRO A 13 19.93 0.61 0.95
CA PRO A 13 18.85 1.60 0.84
C PRO A 13 17.56 1.06 0.18
N LEU A 14 17.54 -0.16 -0.36
CA LEU A 14 16.41 -0.68 -1.16
C LEU A 14 15.37 -1.49 -0.35
N LEU A 15 15.49 -1.56 0.97
CA LEU A 15 14.64 -2.39 1.84
C LEU A 15 13.78 -1.58 2.83
N LEU A 16 13.70 -0.26 2.64
CA LEU A 16 13.17 0.69 3.62
C LEU A 16 11.94 1.43 3.10
N GLY A 17 11.02 0.72 2.45
CA GLY A 17 9.70 1.24 2.17
C GLY A 17 8.94 1.42 3.49
N GLY A 18 8.99 2.62 4.05
CA GLY A 18 8.26 2.97 5.27
C GLY A 18 6.76 2.89 5.07
N CYS A 19 6.02 2.40 6.07
CA CYS A 19 4.57 2.35 6.08
C CYS A 19 4.00 3.56 6.82
N VAL A 20 2.96 4.17 6.24
CA VAL A 20 2.19 5.22 6.90
C VAL A 20 0.81 4.67 7.24
N VAL A 21 0.45 4.79 8.51
CA VAL A 21 -0.86 4.39 9.03
C VAL A 21 -1.62 5.60 9.53
N PHE A 22 -2.94 5.55 9.39
CA PHE A 22 -3.89 6.51 9.93
C PHE A 22 -4.53 5.89 11.16
N GLU A 23 -4.79 6.69 12.19
CA GLU A 23 -5.34 6.18 13.45
C GLU A 23 -6.72 5.50 13.29
N ARG A 24 -7.48 5.91 12.26
CA ARG A 24 -8.77 5.32 11.88
C ARG A 24 -9.15 5.66 10.43
N PRO A 25 -10.17 5.02 9.85
CA PRO A 25 -10.78 5.47 8.61
C PRO A 25 -11.26 6.93 8.69
N PRO A 26 -10.99 7.78 7.68
CA PRO A 26 -11.47 9.16 7.61
C PRO A 26 -12.98 9.31 7.31
N ALA A 27 -13.65 8.21 6.98
CA ALA A 27 -15.06 8.14 6.61
C ALA A 27 -15.59 6.71 6.81
N PRO A 28 -16.93 6.52 6.87
CA PRO A 28 -17.53 5.19 6.86
C PRO A 28 -17.10 4.39 5.64
N LEU A 29 -16.81 3.11 5.86
CA LEU A 29 -16.36 2.20 4.81
C LEU A 29 -17.55 1.57 4.09
N ALA A 30 -17.44 1.48 2.78
CA ALA A 30 -18.39 0.83 1.91
C ALA A 30 -17.68 0.04 0.82
N CYS A 31 -18.42 -0.88 0.23
CA CYS A 31 -17.96 -1.60 -0.94
C CYS A 31 -18.01 -0.74 -2.20
N ASP A 32 -16.91 -0.73 -2.96
CA ASP A 32 -16.89 -0.12 -4.29
C ASP A 32 -16.99 -1.21 -5.37
N ALA A 33 -18.16 -1.30 -6.00
CA ALA A 33 -18.43 -2.30 -7.03
C ALA A 33 -17.47 -2.22 -8.23
N ARG A 34 -16.80 -1.08 -8.46
CA ARG A 34 -15.83 -0.95 -9.55
C ARG A 34 -14.58 -1.79 -9.34
N LEU A 35 -14.27 -2.14 -8.09
CA LEU A 35 -13.15 -3.03 -7.76
C LEU A 35 -13.48 -4.50 -8.03
N GLU A 36 -14.75 -4.90 -8.10
CA GLU A 36 -15.16 -6.29 -8.33
C GLU A 36 -14.55 -6.83 -9.64
N GLY A 37 -14.06 -8.08 -9.59
CA GLY A 37 -13.48 -8.80 -10.73
C GLY A 37 -12.02 -9.18 -10.52
N ARG A 38 -11.44 -9.82 -11.53
CA ARG A 38 -10.05 -10.26 -11.56
C ARG A 38 -9.13 -9.20 -12.16
N TRP A 39 -8.07 -8.90 -11.43
CA TRP A 39 -7.03 -7.95 -11.77
C TRP A 39 -5.68 -8.66 -11.90
N LEU A 40 -4.97 -8.38 -12.98
CA LEU A 40 -3.66 -8.94 -13.29
C LEU A 40 -2.60 -7.85 -13.14
N PRO A 41 -1.49 -8.07 -12.42
CA PRO A 41 -0.48 -7.04 -12.24
C PRO A 41 0.14 -6.62 -13.58
N ILE A 42 0.48 -5.34 -13.69
CA ILE A 42 1.26 -4.78 -14.78
C ILE A 42 2.65 -4.46 -14.22
N ALA A 43 3.68 -5.12 -14.74
CA ALA A 43 5.07 -4.83 -14.39
C ALA A 43 5.46 -3.38 -14.75
N ASN A 44 6.17 -2.72 -13.84
CA ASN A 44 6.78 -1.41 -14.07
C ASN A 44 8.19 -1.55 -14.68
N THR A 45 8.85 -2.70 -14.51
CA THR A 45 10.17 -2.97 -15.12
C THR A 45 10.24 -4.33 -15.84
N PRO A 46 11.20 -4.53 -16.77
CA PRO A 46 11.44 -5.84 -17.37
C PRO A 46 11.79 -6.93 -16.35
N GLU A 47 12.49 -6.58 -15.27
CA GLU A 47 12.86 -7.51 -14.20
C GLU A 47 11.64 -7.97 -13.40
N GLU A 48 10.67 -7.09 -13.17
CA GLU A 48 9.38 -7.45 -12.58
C GLU A 48 8.58 -8.34 -13.52
N ALA A 49 8.52 -7.99 -14.81
CA ALA A 49 7.82 -8.79 -15.82
C ALA A 49 8.36 -10.22 -15.92
N ALA A 50 9.67 -10.41 -15.78
CA ALA A 50 10.32 -11.73 -15.80
C ALA A 50 9.97 -12.62 -14.60
N LYS A 51 9.50 -12.04 -13.49
CA LYS A 51 9.10 -12.76 -12.28
C LYS A 51 7.58 -13.03 -12.22
N GLN A 52 6.81 -12.33 -13.04
CA GLN A 52 5.37 -12.50 -13.08
C GLN A 52 4.98 -13.85 -13.71
N THR A 53 3.96 -14.47 -13.14
CA THR A 53 3.38 -15.72 -13.64
C THR A 53 1.87 -15.57 -13.82
N ALA A 54 1.25 -16.53 -14.51
CA ALA A 54 -0.21 -16.56 -14.68
C ALA A 54 -0.99 -16.70 -13.35
N GLU A 55 -0.30 -17.10 -12.28
CA GLU A 55 -0.86 -17.23 -10.93
C GLU A 55 -0.85 -15.91 -10.15
N ASP A 56 -0.30 -14.83 -10.71
CA ASP A 56 -0.35 -13.51 -10.10
C ASP A 56 -1.66 -12.80 -10.43
N TYR A 57 -2.48 -12.55 -9.41
CA TYR A 57 -3.75 -11.84 -9.55
C TYR A 57 -4.26 -11.30 -8.22
N ALA A 58 -5.18 -10.33 -8.30
CA ALA A 58 -6.14 -10.05 -7.25
C ALA A 58 -7.55 -10.33 -7.77
N LEU A 59 -8.35 -11.09 -7.03
CA LEU A 59 -9.75 -11.35 -7.34
C LEU A 59 -10.60 -10.72 -6.26
N VAL A 60 -11.38 -9.69 -6.60
CA VAL A 60 -12.28 -9.01 -5.67
C VAL A 60 -13.71 -9.45 -5.95
N ASN A 61 -14.45 -9.87 -4.94
CA ASN A 61 -15.87 -10.22 -5.09
C ASN A 61 -16.80 -9.04 -4.75
N ALA A 62 -18.12 -9.23 -4.96
CA ALA A 62 -19.14 -8.24 -4.66
C ALA A 62 -19.26 -7.85 -3.17
N GLN A 63 -18.59 -8.57 -2.27
CA GLN A 63 -18.49 -8.25 -0.84
C GLN A 63 -17.20 -7.52 -0.47
N CYS A 64 -16.39 -7.13 -1.47
CA CYS A 64 -15.07 -6.51 -1.29
C CYS A 64 -14.05 -7.36 -0.56
N HIS A 65 -14.26 -8.67 -0.57
CA HIS A 65 -13.25 -9.62 -0.17
C HIS A 65 -12.36 -9.91 -1.37
N ALA A 66 -11.06 -9.76 -1.18
CA ALA A 66 -10.05 -9.90 -2.20
C ALA A 66 -9.11 -11.07 -1.90
N THR A 67 -9.04 -12.01 -2.85
CA THR A 67 -8.00 -13.03 -2.88
C THR A 67 -6.82 -12.51 -3.69
N VAL A 68 -5.68 -12.29 -3.05
CA VAL A 68 -4.44 -11.85 -3.69
C VAL A 68 -3.47 -13.01 -3.78
N SER A 69 -3.10 -13.40 -5.00
CA SER A 69 -2.13 -14.45 -5.28
C SER A 69 -0.87 -13.83 -5.86
N MET A 70 0.28 -14.10 -5.23
CA MET A 70 1.60 -13.63 -5.64
C MET A 70 2.55 -14.81 -5.68
N SER A 71 2.95 -15.20 -6.87
CA SER A 71 3.75 -16.37 -7.19
C SER A 71 5.20 -16.28 -6.73
N GLN A 72 5.76 -15.07 -6.64
CA GLN A 72 7.08 -14.81 -6.05
C GLN A 72 7.15 -13.43 -5.36
N ILE A 73 7.35 -13.43 -4.04
CA ILE A 73 7.88 -12.27 -3.31
C ILE A 73 9.31 -12.63 -2.88
N GLY A 74 10.31 -12.12 -3.58
CA GLY A 74 11.71 -12.44 -3.32
C GLY A 74 12.00 -13.94 -3.54
N SER A 75 12.59 -14.60 -2.55
CA SER A 75 12.96 -16.03 -2.59
C SER A 75 11.91 -16.98 -2.01
N ASN A 76 10.71 -16.48 -1.69
CA ASN A 76 9.65 -17.28 -1.08
C ASN A 76 8.66 -17.84 -2.12
N PRO A 77 8.11 -19.05 -1.89
CA PRO A 77 7.12 -19.65 -2.77
C PRO A 77 5.80 -18.87 -2.77
N ALA A 78 5.01 -19.11 -3.81
CA ALA A 78 3.70 -18.51 -4.03
C ALA A 78 2.86 -18.38 -2.75
N SER A 79 2.39 -17.17 -2.46
CA SER A 79 1.53 -16.85 -1.32
C SER A 79 0.16 -16.39 -1.80
N LYS A 80 -0.89 -16.84 -1.10
CA LYS A 80 -2.24 -16.31 -1.22
C LYS A 80 -2.60 -15.58 0.07
N ALA A 81 -3.20 -14.41 -0.05
CA ALA A 81 -3.72 -13.60 1.05
C ALA A 81 -5.20 -13.31 0.80
N GLU A 82 -6.00 -13.28 1.86
CA GLU A 82 -7.44 -12.99 1.81
C GLU A 82 -7.68 -11.73 2.63
N ILE A 83 -8.06 -10.64 1.98
CA ILE A 83 -8.16 -9.32 2.62
C ILE A 83 -9.50 -8.65 2.31
N GLU A 84 -9.91 -7.74 3.18
CA GLU A 84 -11.02 -6.83 2.91
C GLU A 84 -10.49 -5.57 2.22
N VAL A 85 -11.12 -5.16 1.12
CA VAL A 85 -10.81 -3.93 0.37
C VAL A 85 -11.97 -2.94 0.39
N SER A 86 -12.63 -2.83 1.55
CA SER A 86 -13.64 -1.80 1.79
C SER A 86 -13.01 -0.40 1.78
N GLY A 87 -13.77 0.60 1.34
CA GLY A 87 -13.21 1.90 1.01
C GLY A 87 -14.18 3.06 1.19
N PHE A 88 -13.77 4.24 0.72
CA PHE A 88 -14.57 5.45 0.74
C PHE A 88 -14.14 6.40 -0.37
N GLU A 89 -15.00 7.35 -0.70
CA GLU A 89 -14.68 8.47 -1.59
C GLU A 89 -14.49 9.75 -0.78
N LEU A 90 -13.46 10.51 -1.13
CA LEU A 90 -13.20 11.81 -0.52
C LEU A 90 -12.57 12.76 -1.52
N GLY A 91 -13.21 13.91 -1.74
CA GLY A 91 -12.65 14.96 -2.61
C GLY A 91 -12.57 14.55 -4.09
N GLY A 92 -13.40 13.60 -4.54
CA GLY A 92 -13.34 13.03 -5.89
C GLY A 92 -12.31 11.91 -6.06
N GLU A 93 -11.54 11.60 -5.02
CA GLU A 93 -10.58 10.50 -5.00
C GLU A 93 -11.17 9.27 -4.29
N HIS A 94 -10.72 8.09 -4.69
CA HIS A 94 -11.17 6.83 -4.12
C HIS A 94 -10.07 6.14 -3.34
N TYR A 95 -10.45 5.55 -2.21
CA TYR A 95 -9.53 4.91 -1.29
C TYR A 95 -10.10 3.56 -0.87
N PHE A 96 -9.24 2.56 -0.71
CA PHE A 96 -9.55 1.43 0.15
C PHE A 96 -8.62 1.42 1.34
N VAL A 97 -9.04 0.73 2.40
CA VAL A 97 -8.28 0.63 3.64
C VAL A 97 -7.74 -0.78 3.81
N LEU A 98 -6.52 -0.88 4.36
CA LEU A 98 -5.95 -2.15 4.80
C LEU A 98 -5.75 -2.09 6.31
N THR A 99 -6.28 -3.08 7.02
CA THR A 99 -6.00 -3.26 8.45
C THR A 99 -4.56 -3.76 8.64
N GLU A 100 -4.04 -3.67 9.86
CA GLU A 100 -2.75 -4.27 10.21
C GLU A 100 -2.72 -5.76 9.85
N GLU A 101 -3.81 -6.49 10.08
CA GLU A 101 -3.94 -7.89 9.69
C GLU A 101 -3.86 -8.07 8.17
N SER A 102 -4.57 -7.25 7.39
CA SER A 102 -4.55 -7.33 5.93
C SER A 102 -3.14 -7.07 5.37
N VAL A 103 -2.45 -6.06 5.91
CA VAL A 103 -1.04 -5.78 5.59
C VAL A 103 -0.17 -6.97 5.98
N ALA A 104 -0.32 -7.50 7.20
CA ALA A 104 0.43 -8.65 7.65
C ALA A 104 0.22 -9.87 6.74
N GLN A 105 -1.00 -10.14 6.27
CA GLN A 105 -1.28 -11.25 5.36
C GLN A 105 -0.65 -11.05 3.98
N LEU A 106 -0.72 -9.83 3.42
CA LEU A 106 -0.09 -9.49 2.14
C LEU A 106 1.44 -9.61 2.20
N PHE A 107 2.04 -9.30 3.35
CA PHE A 107 3.49 -9.15 3.51
C PHE A 107 4.13 -10.19 4.43
N ALA A 108 3.39 -11.22 4.85
CA ALA A 108 3.71 -12.19 5.90
C ALA A 108 5.06 -12.92 5.77
N ARG A 109 5.80 -12.73 4.67
CA ARG A 109 7.05 -13.43 4.40
C ARG A 109 8.21 -12.55 3.89
N GLY A 110 8.12 -11.22 3.86
CA GLY A 110 9.19 -10.44 3.20
C GLY A 110 9.43 -8.98 3.54
N SER A 111 8.52 -8.26 4.20
CA SER A 111 8.78 -6.86 4.58
C SER A 111 8.48 -6.63 6.05
N ALA A 112 9.28 -5.76 6.66
CA ALA A 112 9.17 -5.35 8.04
C ALA A 112 7.72 -4.94 8.34
N GLY A 113 7.01 -5.78 9.10
CA GLY A 113 5.83 -5.32 9.80
C GLY A 113 6.20 -4.05 10.57
N LEU A 114 5.22 -3.15 10.72
CA LEU A 114 5.28 -2.01 11.63
C LEU A 114 6.08 -2.41 12.88
N ALA A 115 7.14 -1.66 13.22
CA ALA A 115 8.16 -2.09 14.17
C ALA A 115 7.60 -2.96 15.30
N GLN A 116 8.18 -4.14 15.46
CA GLN A 116 7.90 -5.06 16.56
C GLN A 116 8.00 -4.28 17.90
N GLY A 117 6.86 -3.82 18.42
CA GLY A 117 6.78 -3.03 19.66
C GLY A 117 5.95 -1.75 19.61
N ALA A 118 5.66 -1.17 18.43
CA ALA A 118 4.78 -0.02 18.34
C ALA A 118 3.31 -0.46 18.43
N ARG A 119 2.68 -0.25 19.60
CA ARG A 119 1.26 -0.58 19.78
C ARG A 119 0.39 0.42 19.03
N LEU A 120 -0.12 0.00 17.88
CA LEU A 120 -1.11 0.78 17.13
C LEU A 120 -2.49 0.69 17.79
N PRO A 121 -3.33 1.73 17.61
CA PRO A 121 -4.76 1.62 17.88
C PRO A 121 -5.36 0.48 17.05
N SER A 122 -6.30 -0.27 17.62
CA SER A 122 -6.99 -1.36 16.90
C SER A 122 -7.81 -0.88 15.70
N THR A 123 -8.07 0.42 15.62
CA THR A 123 -8.74 1.09 14.50
C THR A 123 -7.78 1.53 13.40
N ALA A 124 -6.47 1.39 13.59
CA ALA A 124 -5.49 1.92 12.66
C ALA A 124 -5.58 1.23 11.29
N VAL A 125 -5.44 2.03 10.23
CA VAL A 125 -5.54 1.57 8.84
C VAL A 125 -4.45 2.17 7.98
N THR A 126 -4.00 1.41 7.00
CA THR A 126 -3.23 1.94 5.86
C THR A 126 -4.22 2.34 4.78
N LEU A 127 -4.02 3.50 4.15
CA LEU A 127 -4.84 3.96 3.04
C LEU A 127 -4.14 3.72 1.72
N VAL A 128 -4.89 3.20 0.75
CA VAL A 128 -4.44 3.09 -0.65
C VAL A 128 -5.39 3.92 -1.50
N ARG A 129 -4.87 4.97 -2.13
CA ARG A 129 -5.61 5.73 -3.14
C ARG A 129 -5.62 4.93 -4.42
N TYR A 130 -6.77 4.85 -5.09
CA TYR A 130 -6.87 4.17 -6.36
C TYR A 130 -7.67 4.93 -7.39
N ARG A 131 -7.37 4.62 -8.65
CA ARG A 131 -8.08 5.13 -9.83
C ARG A 131 -8.22 4.01 -10.86
N ILE A 132 -9.35 3.98 -11.56
CA ILE A 132 -9.60 3.02 -12.63
C ILE A 132 -9.83 3.80 -13.92
N GLU A 133 -8.94 3.62 -14.89
CA GLU A 133 -9.02 4.23 -16.23
C GLU A 133 -8.75 3.14 -17.28
N ASP A 134 -9.60 3.03 -18.30
CA ASP A 134 -9.44 2.05 -19.39
C ASP A 134 -9.16 0.60 -18.90
N ASN A 135 -9.87 0.17 -17.83
CA ASN A 135 -9.69 -1.12 -17.16
C ASN A 135 -8.30 -1.33 -16.52
N VAL A 136 -7.58 -0.26 -16.23
CA VAL A 136 -6.34 -0.26 -15.46
C VAL A 136 -6.60 0.37 -14.10
N LEU A 137 -6.47 -0.45 -13.06
CA LEU A 137 -6.43 -0.04 -11.67
C LEU A 137 -5.02 0.46 -11.36
N THR A 138 -4.91 1.71 -10.94
CA THR A 138 -3.66 2.32 -10.44
C THR A 138 -3.80 2.51 -8.93
N LEU A 139 -2.82 2.03 -8.17
CA LEU A 139 -2.79 2.05 -6.72
C LEU A 139 -1.60 2.89 -6.24
N ALA A 140 -1.86 3.79 -5.30
CA ALA A 140 -0.84 4.62 -4.66
C ALA A 140 -0.96 4.53 -3.14
N THR A 141 0.17 4.25 -2.48
CA THR A 141 0.32 4.32 -1.03
C THR A 141 0.89 5.67 -0.63
N VAL A 142 0.73 6.04 0.64
CA VAL A 142 1.37 7.25 1.16
C VAL A 142 2.88 7.05 1.26
N ASP A 143 3.64 8.05 0.82
CA ASP A 143 5.09 8.06 0.90
C ASP A 143 5.58 8.51 2.28
N ALA A 144 6.30 7.63 2.99
CA ALA A 144 6.76 7.89 4.36
C ALA A 144 7.80 9.04 4.42
N ASP A 145 8.62 9.21 3.39
CA ASP A 145 9.59 10.30 3.32
C ASP A 145 8.91 11.65 3.14
N THR A 146 7.84 11.71 2.36
CA THR A 146 6.96 12.87 2.24
C THR A 146 6.33 13.21 3.58
N VAL A 147 5.80 12.21 4.30
CA VAL A 147 5.25 12.42 5.66
C VAL A 147 6.31 12.93 6.62
N LYS A 148 7.52 12.37 6.60
CA LYS A 148 8.66 12.83 7.41
C LYS A 148 8.96 14.31 7.14
N LYS A 149 9.17 14.68 5.86
CA LYS A 149 9.47 16.06 5.44
C LYS A 149 8.38 17.02 5.88
N MET A 150 7.11 16.66 5.71
CA MET A 150 5.97 17.50 6.10
C MET A 150 5.83 17.63 7.62
N SER A 151 6.13 16.57 8.37
CA SER A 151 6.12 16.57 9.83
C SER A 151 7.23 17.45 10.40
N GLU A 152 8.44 17.34 9.87
CA GLU A 152 9.59 18.18 10.23
C GLU A 152 9.32 19.67 9.92
N ALA A 153 8.67 19.96 8.78
CA ALA A 153 8.23 21.30 8.41
C ALA A 153 7.02 21.82 9.22
N ARG A 154 6.48 21.01 10.15
CA ARG A 154 5.27 21.29 10.94
C ARG A 154 4.00 21.53 10.10
N GLY A 155 3.99 21.08 8.85
CA GLY A 155 2.83 21.14 7.96
C GLY A 155 1.85 19.99 8.17
N LEU A 156 2.32 18.87 8.71
CA LEU A 156 1.51 17.68 9.00
C LEU A 156 1.79 17.19 10.42
N ARG A 157 0.73 16.85 11.17
CA ARG A 157 0.90 16.14 12.44
C ARG A 157 1.07 14.65 12.16
N ALA A 158 2.28 14.14 12.33
CA ALA A 158 2.58 12.72 12.28
C ALA A 158 3.45 12.30 13.48
N LYS A 159 3.22 11.10 14.00
CA LYS A 159 4.01 10.46 15.06
C LYS A 159 4.89 9.38 14.42
N ALA A 160 6.21 9.52 14.54
CA ALA A 160 7.12 8.44 14.16
C ALA A 160 6.87 7.21 15.07
N LEU A 161 6.70 6.05 14.44
CA LEU A 161 6.61 4.75 15.10
C LEU A 161 7.99 4.10 15.19
N ASP A 162 8.79 4.27 14.12
CA ASP A 162 10.22 3.99 14.04
C ASP A 162 10.86 4.91 12.99
N GLU A 163 12.04 4.57 12.47
CA GLU A 163 12.77 5.37 11.49
C GLU A 163 12.04 5.54 10.15
N PHE A 164 11.21 4.57 9.76
CA PHE A 164 10.55 4.51 8.46
C PHE A 164 9.02 4.55 8.55
N ASN A 165 8.44 4.20 9.70
CA ASN A 165 7.00 4.09 9.87
C ASN A 165 6.40 5.28 10.62
N TYR A 166 5.25 5.78 10.15
CA TYR A 166 4.57 6.94 10.72
C TYR A 166 3.09 6.67 10.98
N LEU A 167 2.57 7.22 12.08
CA LEU A 167 1.15 7.31 12.39
C LEU A 167 0.67 8.74 12.19
N ILE A 168 -0.38 8.94 11.40
CA ILE A 168 -1.15 10.19 11.33
C ILE A 168 -2.31 10.08 12.32
N PRO A 169 -2.23 10.74 13.49
CA PRO A 169 -3.27 10.65 14.51
C PRO A 169 -4.45 11.57 14.21
N GLY A 170 -5.63 11.20 14.68
CA GLY A 170 -6.83 12.02 14.54
C GLY A 170 -8.14 11.26 14.59
N ASP A 171 -9.22 12.00 14.80
CA ASP A 171 -10.58 11.54 14.54
C ASP A 171 -10.92 11.65 13.03
N GLU A 172 -12.08 11.13 12.64
CA GLU A 172 -12.51 11.09 11.23
C GLU A 172 -12.47 12.47 10.58
N ALA A 173 -12.98 13.51 11.26
CA ALA A 173 -13.01 14.86 10.75
C ALA A 173 -11.61 15.46 10.56
N THR A 174 -10.68 15.17 11.47
CA THR A 174 -9.28 15.60 11.37
C THR A 174 -8.58 14.91 10.20
N LEU A 175 -8.73 13.59 10.09
CA LEU A 175 -8.09 12.82 9.02
C LEU A 175 -8.67 13.17 7.64
N ARG A 176 -9.98 13.44 7.57
CA ARG A 176 -10.62 13.96 6.34
C ARG A 176 -10.00 15.30 5.92
N LYS A 177 -9.76 16.21 6.86
CA LYS A 177 -9.10 17.49 6.56
C LYS A 177 -7.67 17.29 6.08
N VAL A 178 -6.92 16.37 6.69
CA VAL A 178 -5.55 16.03 6.25
C VAL A 178 -5.56 15.58 4.80
N LEU A 179 -6.42 14.63 4.43
CA LEU A 179 -6.47 14.12 3.06
C LEU A 179 -6.88 15.18 2.03
N LEU A 180 -7.82 16.06 2.38
CA LEU A 180 -8.24 17.16 1.49
C LEU A 180 -7.18 18.26 1.37
N ALA A 181 -6.41 18.52 2.42
CA ALA A 181 -5.38 19.56 2.44
C ALA A 181 -4.06 19.08 1.81
N HIS A 182 -3.82 17.77 1.79
CA HIS A 182 -2.56 17.17 1.40
C HIS A 182 -2.71 16.03 0.37
N PRO A 183 -3.28 16.29 -0.82
CA PRO A 183 -3.35 15.29 -1.88
C PRO A 183 -1.97 14.75 -2.31
N GLU A 184 -0.92 15.56 -2.14
CA GLU A 184 0.48 15.24 -2.46
C GLU A 184 1.04 14.04 -1.68
N LEU A 185 0.38 13.63 -0.59
CA LEU A 185 0.75 12.44 0.20
C LEU A 185 0.81 11.16 -0.64
N PHE A 186 0.07 11.10 -1.75
CA PHE A 186 -0.05 9.94 -2.62
C PHE A 186 0.59 10.14 -4.00
N GLU A 187 1.36 11.21 -4.21
CA GLU A 187 1.88 11.60 -5.54
C GLU A 187 3.40 11.48 -5.64
N ASN A 188 4.12 11.64 -4.53
CA ASN A 188 5.56 11.86 -4.52
C ASN A 188 6.38 10.65 -4.07
N SER A 189 5.91 9.42 -4.32
CA SER A 189 6.75 8.26 -4.07
C SER A 189 7.84 8.15 -5.13
N ASP A 190 9.07 7.87 -4.69
CA ASP A 190 10.18 7.53 -5.59
C ASP A 190 9.95 6.20 -6.34
N SER A 191 8.91 5.44 -5.97
CA SER A 191 8.48 4.22 -6.65
C SER A 191 7.26 4.49 -7.55
N PRO A 192 7.24 3.96 -8.79
CA PRO A 192 6.06 4.06 -9.64
C PRO A 192 4.86 3.38 -8.97
N PRO A 193 3.63 3.88 -9.20
CA PRO A 193 2.43 3.29 -8.62
C PRO A 193 2.25 1.84 -9.09
N MET A 194 1.65 1.02 -8.25
CA MET A 194 1.27 -0.34 -8.62
C MET A 194 0.11 -0.27 -9.61
N ARG A 195 0.19 -1.03 -10.70
CA ARG A 195 -0.85 -1.07 -11.73
C ARG A 195 -1.34 -2.49 -11.94
N MET A 196 -2.63 -2.63 -12.18
CA MET A 196 -3.26 -3.90 -12.51
C MET A 196 -4.25 -3.70 -13.64
N LYS A 197 -4.32 -4.65 -14.57
CA LYS A 197 -5.28 -4.66 -15.67
C LYS A 197 -6.38 -5.66 -15.36
N ARG A 198 -7.64 -5.27 -15.61
CA ARG A 198 -8.76 -6.21 -15.53
C ARG A 198 -8.57 -7.36 -16.53
N ALA A 199 -8.81 -8.59 -16.09
CA ALA A 199 -8.78 -9.76 -16.97
C ALA A 199 -9.87 -9.66 -18.04
N ALA A 200 -9.55 -10.06 -19.28
CA ALA A 200 -10.53 -10.04 -20.38
C ALA A 200 -11.56 -11.17 -20.20
N GLY A 201 -12.85 -10.84 -20.40
CA GLY A 201 -13.95 -11.82 -20.36
C GLY A 201 -14.79 -11.80 -19.08
N GLU A 202 -14.39 -11.03 -18.06
CA GLU A 202 -15.26 -10.70 -16.93
C GLU A 202 -15.88 -9.32 -17.19
N PRO A 203 -17.22 -9.21 -17.32
CA PRO A 203 -17.86 -7.91 -17.50
C PRO A 203 -17.59 -7.05 -16.25
N ALA A 204 -17.22 -5.79 -16.47
CA ALA A 204 -17.39 -4.79 -15.42
C ALA A 204 -18.90 -4.66 -15.14
N PRO A 205 -19.33 -4.62 -13.87
CA PRO A 205 -20.74 -4.43 -13.52
C PRO A 205 -21.30 -3.11 -14.05
#